data_AF-A0A8S2PBE0-F1
#
_entry.id   AF-A0A8S2PBE0-F1
#
_cell.length_a   1.000
_cell.length_b   1.000
_cell.length_c   1.000
_cell.angle_alpha   90.00
_cell.angle_beta   90.00
_cell.angle_gamma   90.00
#
_symmetry.space_group_name_H-M   'P 1'
#
loop_
_entity.id
_entity.type
_entity.pdbx_description
1 polymer ?
#
loop_
_entity_poly.entity_id
_entity_poly.type
_entity_poly.pdbx_seq_one_letter_code
_entity_poly.pdbx_strand_id
1 'polypeptide(L)'
;MIGNYDVQERLNLIPSDAQVSNGFQNYFNLPDCINTINLIGSDGEISLRIASTSIGSNEVAQLLFTNNALESFENMSYPLTSYDESRRDELHTIMENSSNLFHCPEEIPDFDYIEWSLIGNNLIEKRKQFREQIDLYKTYDNRHHLITKLLVEIIQYYLNEYLIQEEHFSQDEAKRLEFVFEKAIEEQNYLKYFIKAYTLTNNFYRVLNRHLALYILDYFDTSLYSSSPTKYRLINCLVHIVTLLVNHPDINKYTYRGITYRGLSMTENDFKNYTIGNHILNRAFVSTSKDRSIAELFAGNGTQTSAQISVLLKYTTKQNKTAIDIEPLSTIQDEEEVLILPFSVFQVKDRIENSSNMSSPALYEIDLEECEDDEETNNTKNKSTYQS
;
A
#
# COMPACT_ATOMS: atom_id res chain seq x y z
N MET A 1 12.72 19.73 -62.82
CA MET A 1 12.30 20.58 -61.70
C MET A 1 11.47 19.71 -60.78
N ILE A 2 12.09 19.26 -59.69
CA ILE A 2 11.48 18.40 -58.67
C ILE A 2 11.38 19.28 -57.43
N GLY A 3 10.16 19.52 -56.95
CA GLY A 3 9.90 20.31 -55.75
C GLY A 3 9.68 19.37 -54.56
N ASN A 4 10.56 19.47 -53.56
CA ASN A 4 10.38 18.91 -52.24
C ASN A 4 9.29 19.68 -51.48
N TYR A 5 8.34 18.96 -50.89
CA TYR A 5 7.50 19.47 -49.81
C TYR A 5 7.94 18.80 -48.51
N ASP A 6 8.37 19.64 -47.58
CA ASP A 6 8.68 19.31 -46.19
C ASP A 6 7.55 19.91 -45.34
N VAL A 7 6.81 19.07 -44.61
CA VAL A 7 5.75 19.49 -43.68
C VAL A 7 6.08 18.87 -42.33
N GLN A 8 6.67 19.66 -41.44
CA GLN A 8 6.74 19.36 -40.01
C GLN A 8 5.45 19.82 -39.34
N GLU A 9 4.59 18.87 -38.98
CA GLU A 9 3.52 19.07 -38.01
C GLU A 9 4.13 19.07 -36.59
N ARG A 10 4.02 20.19 -35.88
CA ARG A 10 4.39 20.29 -34.45
C ARG A 10 3.21 19.83 -33.59
N LEU A 11 3.38 18.73 -32.87
CA LEU A 11 2.51 18.33 -31.77
C LEU A 11 2.82 19.19 -30.54
N ASN A 12 1.94 20.15 -30.23
CA ASN A 12 1.99 20.91 -28.97
C ASN A 12 1.39 20.04 -27.85
N LEU A 13 2.20 19.61 -26.89
CA LEU A 13 1.78 18.77 -25.76
C LEU A 13 1.37 19.54 -24.49
N ILE A 14 1.14 20.85 -24.55
CA ILE A 14 0.65 21.63 -23.38
C ILE A 14 -0.37 22.68 -23.83
N PRO A 15 -1.63 22.67 -23.33
CA PRO A 15 -2.55 23.79 -23.47
C PRO A 15 -1.99 25.00 -22.72
N SER A 16 -2.08 26.19 -23.29
CA SER A 16 -1.53 27.44 -22.77
C SER A 16 -2.27 27.98 -21.52
N ASP A 17 -2.55 27.14 -20.53
CA ASP A 17 -3.20 27.54 -19.28
C ASP A 17 -2.15 27.68 -18.16
N ALA A 18 -1.99 28.93 -17.70
CA ALA A 18 -1.02 29.35 -16.68
C ALA A 18 -1.20 28.68 -15.30
N GLN A 19 -2.27 27.91 -15.09
CA GLN A 19 -2.48 27.16 -13.84
C GLN A 19 -1.69 25.85 -13.77
N VAL A 20 -1.38 25.22 -14.90
CA VAL A 20 -0.61 23.95 -14.92
C VAL A 20 0.88 24.19 -14.69
N SER A 21 1.43 25.33 -15.14
CA SER A 21 2.84 25.67 -14.91
C SER A 21 3.15 25.92 -13.43
N ASN A 22 2.19 26.46 -12.66
CA ASN A 22 2.35 26.67 -11.22
C ASN A 22 2.45 25.36 -10.44
N GLY A 23 1.80 24.29 -10.90
CA GLY A 23 1.90 22.96 -10.27
C GLY A 23 3.32 22.40 -10.35
N PHE A 24 3.93 22.43 -11.54
CA PHE A 24 5.30 21.97 -11.75
C PHE A 24 6.35 22.84 -11.03
N GLN A 25 6.14 24.15 -10.98
CA GLN A 25 7.05 25.09 -10.32
C GLN A 25 7.08 24.91 -8.80
N ASN A 26 5.98 24.42 -8.21
CA ASN A 26 5.92 24.07 -6.80
C ASN A 26 6.62 22.74 -6.47
N TYR A 27 6.67 21.80 -7.43
CA TYR A 27 7.36 20.50 -7.26
C TYR A 27 8.88 20.63 -7.35
N PHE A 28 9.38 21.52 -8.19
CA PHE A 28 10.81 21.76 -8.39
C PHE A 28 11.11 23.20 -8.00
N ASN A 29 11.40 23.42 -6.72
CA ASN A 29 11.66 24.75 -6.16
C ASN A 29 13.04 25.31 -6.60
N LEU A 30 13.23 25.45 -7.92
CA LEU A 30 14.45 25.85 -8.60
C LEU A 30 14.09 26.84 -9.73
N PRO A 31 14.38 28.15 -9.56
CA PRO A 31 13.92 29.22 -10.47
C PRO A 31 14.34 29.08 -11.94
N ASP A 32 15.38 28.31 -12.25
CA ASP A 32 15.94 28.19 -13.59
C ASP A 32 15.38 27.03 -14.43
N CYS A 33 14.59 26.12 -13.84
CA CYS A 33 14.17 24.88 -14.51
C CYS A 33 13.05 25.06 -15.55
N ILE A 34 12.23 26.12 -15.52
CA ILE A 34 11.15 26.30 -16.49
C ILE A 34 11.68 26.53 -17.90
N ASN A 35 12.78 27.26 -18.04
CA ASN A 35 13.44 27.43 -19.35
C ASN A 35 14.05 26.10 -19.83
N THR A 36 14.48 25.24 -18.92
CA THR A 36 15.02 23.91 -19.20
C THR A 36 13.93 22.89 -19.54
N ILE A 37 12.75 22.99 -18.93
CA ILE A 37 11.56 22.18 -19.23
C ILE A 37 10.97 22.56 -20.59
N ASN A 38 10.95 23.85 -20.93
CA ASN A 38 10.55 24.33 -22.26
C ASN A 38 11.54 23.95 -23.38
N LEU A 39 12.71 23.43 -23.02
CA LEU A 39 13.69 22.86 -23.94
C LEU A 39 13.51 21.35 -24.13
N ILE A 40 12.58 20.68 -23.44
CA ILE A 40 12.36 19.23 -23.60
C ILE A 40 11.86 18.97 -25.03
N GLY A 41 12.76 18.47 -25.88
CA GLY A 41 12.42 17.94 -27.20
C GLY A 41 11.50 16.73 -27.08
N SER A 42 10.74 16.45 -28.13
CA SER A 42 9.81 15.30 -28.20
C SER A 42 10.48 13.92 -28.10
N ASP A 43 11.81 13.88 -28.08
CA ASP A 43 12.66 12.69 -28.02
C ASP A 43 13.19 12.38 -26.60
N GLY A 44 12.94 13.24 -25.61
CA GLY A 44 13.35 13.00 -24.22
C GLY A 44 14.86 13.12 -23.94
N GLU A 45 15.67 13.47 -24.95
CA GLU A 45 17.14 13.55 -24.83
C GLU A 45 17.57 14.59 -23.77
N ILE A 46 16.82 15.69 -23.68
CA ILE A 46 17.11 16.81 -22.78
C ILE A 46 16.75 16.47 -21.33
N SER A 47 15.70 15.68 -21.09
CA SER A 47 15.36 15.19 -19.74
C SER A 47 16.47 14.31 -19.16
N LEU A 48 17.10 13.48 -19.99
CA LEU A 48 18.25 12.64 -19.59
C LEU A 48 19.53 13.43 -19.39
N ARG A 49 19.76 14.47 -20.20
CA ARG A 49 20.91 15.36 -20.00
C ARG A 49 20.80 16.17 -18.71
N ILE A 50 19.58 16.54 -18.30
CA ILE A 50 19.32 17.16 -17.00
C ILE A 50 19.54 16.14 -15.88
N ALA A 51 19.03 14.92 -16.02
CA ALA A 51 19.25 13.85 -15.05
C ALA A 51 20.75 13.55 -14.88
N SER A 52 21.55 13.48 -15.95
CA SER A 52 22.97 13.12 -15.86
C SER A 52 23.91 14.24 -15.43
N THR A 53 23.47 15.50 -15.43
CA THR A 53 24.34 16.66 -15.10
C THR A 53 23.97 17.37 -13.80
N SER A 54 22.87 16.97 -13.14
CA SER A 54 22.42 17.54 -11.88
C SER A 54 22.97 16.76 -10.68
N ILE A 55 23.38 17.46 -9.62
CA ILE A 55 23.59 16.85 -8.29
C ILE A 55 22.20 16.47 -7.77
N GLY A 56 21.95 15.18 -7.51
CA GLY A 56 20.60 14.60 -7.34
C GLY A 56 20.07 13.86 -8.58
N SER A 57 20.99 13.32 -9.39
CA SER A 57 20.73 12.67 -10.68
C SER A 57 19.92 11.38 -10.58
N ASN A 58 20.04 10.67 -9.46
CA ASN A 58 19.47 9.33 -9.29
C ASN A 58 17.96 9.41 -9.06
N GLU A 59 17.52 10.46 -8.38
CA GLU A 59 16.15 10.76 -8.02
C GLU A 59 15.33 11.19 -9.25
N VAL A 60 15.91 12.04 -10.10
CA VAL A 60 15.31 12.46 -11.38
C VAL A 60 15.27 11.29 -12.36
N ALA A 61 16.33 10.47 -12.41
CA ALA A 61 16.36 9.26 -13.24
C ALA A 61 15.28 8.26 -12.81
N GLN A 62 15.16 7.96 -11.51
CA GLN A 62 14.17 7.03 -10.98
C GLN A 62 12.74 7.50 -11.28
N LEU A 63 12.45 8.79 -11.09
CA LEU A 63 11.14 9.38 -11.36
C LEU A 63 10.78 9.35 -12.86
N LEU A 64 11.75 9.64 -13.74
CA LEU A 64 11.60 9.54 -15.20
C LEU A 64 11.33 8.08 -15.62
N PHE A 65 12.00 7.10 -15.01
CA PHE A 65 11.81 5.69 -15.33
C PHE A 65 10.48 5.11 -14.82
N THR A 66 9.92 5.58 -13.70
CA THR A 66 8.57 5.20 -13.25
C THR A 66 7.44 5.75 -14.12
N ASN A 67 7.65 6.86 -14.84
CA ASN A 67 6.62 7.54 -15.64
C ASN A 67 6.72 7.29 -17.16
N ASN A 68 6.97 6.05 -17.59
CA ASN A 68 7.01 5.67 -19.01
C ASN A 68 8.09 6.37 -19.87
N ALA A 69 9.10 7.05 -19.31
CA ALA A 69 10.16 7.65 -20.14
C ALA A 69 10.97 6.58 -20.92
N LEU A 70 10.98 5.33 -20.45
CA LEU A 70 11.57 4.18 -21.15
C LEU A 70 10.79 3.75 -22.41
N GLU A 71 9.46 3.89 -22.44
CA GLU A 71 8.66 3.55 -23.64
C GLU A 71 8.94 4.49 -24.81
N SER A 72 9.34 5.74 -24.52
CA SER A 72 9.81 6.70 -25.53
C SER A 72 11.12 6.25 -26.21
N PHE A 73 11.93 5.42 -25.53
CA PHE A 73 13.16 4.85 -26.08
C PHE A 73 12.90 3.64 -26.96
N GLU A 74 12.00 2.74 -26.54
CA GLU A 74 11.70 1.52 -27.29
C GLU A 74 10.88 1.78 -28.57
N ASN A 75 10.13 2.89 -28.62
CA ASN A 75 9.37 3.29 -29.81
C ASN A 75 10.15 4.16 -30.82
N MET A 76 11.45 4.42 -30.61
CA MET A 76 12.26 5.04 -31.65
C MET A 76 12.41 4.07 -32.83
N SER A 77 11.70 4.35 -33.92
CA SER A 77 11.69 3.54 -35.15
C SER A 77 13.02 3.59 -35.94
N TYR A 78 14.11 4.00 -35.33
CA TYR A 78 15.43 4.12 -35.94
C TYR A 78 16.45 3.24 -35.20
N PRO A 79 17.39 2.61 -35.92
CA PRO A 79 18.46 1.84 -35.29
C PRO A 79 19.27 2.76 -34.37
N LEU A 80 19.36 2.37 -33.09
CA LEU A 80 20.17 3.02 -32.06
C LEU A 80 21.59 3.22 -32.60
N THR A 81 22.13 4.41 -32.43
CA THR A 81 23.53 4.64 -32.77
C THR A 81 24.42 4.01 -31.69
N SER A 82 25.68 3.70 -32.01
CA SER A 82 26.64 3.16 -31.02
C SER A 82 26.85 4.08 -29.81
N TYR A 83 26.45 5.35 -29.92
CA TYR A 83 26.48 6.32 -28.83
C TYR A 83 25.34 6.11 -27.83
N ASP A 84 24.17 5.67 -28.30
CA ASP A 84 22.98 5.45 -27.47
C ASP A 84 23.10 4.15 -26.66
N GLU A 85 23.71 3.10 -27.25
CA GLU A 85 24.04 1.85 -26.54
C GLU A 85 25.03 2.10 -25.39
N SER A 86 26.08 2.89 -25.64
CA SER A 86 27.07 3.24 -24.60
C SER A 86 26.46 4.00 -23.41
N ARG A 87 25.43 4.83 -23.64
CA ARG A 87 24.74 5.57 -22.57
C ARG A 87 23.78 4.69 -21.78
N ARG A 88 23.16 3.70 -22.44
CA ARG A 88 22.35 2.68 -21.76
C ARG A 88 23.20 1.86 -20.79
N ASP A 89 24.40 1.45 -21.22
CA ASP A 89 25.34 0.71 -20.39
C ASP A 89 25.89 1.57 -19.23
N GLU A 90 26.13 2.87 -19.47
CA GLU A 90 26.54 3.81 -18.42
C GLU A 90 25.45 4.00 -17.36
N LEU A 91 24.18 4.09 -17.76
CA LEU A 91 23.03 4.13 -16.84
C LEU A 91 22.88 2.84 -16.04
N HIS A 92 22.98 1.68 -16.69
CA HIS A 92 22.98 0.38 -15.98
C HIS A 92 24.13 0.30 -14.97
N THR A 93 25.33 0.75 -15.35
CA THR A 93 26.51 0.77 -14.47
C THR A 93 26.32 1.70 -13.28
N ILE A 94 25.67 2.87 -13.46
CA ILE A 94 25.34 3.79 -12.36
C ILE A 94 24.33 3.14 -11.41
N MET A 95 23.32 2.44 -11.93
CA MET A 95 22.32 1.73 -11.11
C MET A 95 22.95 0.59 -10.31
N GLU A 96 23.79 -0.24 -10.94
CA GLU A 96 24.47 -1.35 -10.26
C GLU A 96 25.46 -0.86 -9.20
N ASN A 97 26.19 0.23 -9.46
CA ASN A 97 27.13 0.80 -8.50
C ASN A 97 26.45 1.54 -7.34
N SER A 98 25.17 1.91 -7.49
CA SER A 98 24.37 2.54 -6.43
C SER A 98 23.74 1.52 -5.47
N SER A 99 23.85 0.21 -5.75
CA SER A 99 23.31 -0.89 -4.93
C SER A 99 23.88 -0.97 -3.51
N ASN A 100 25.05 -0.38 -3.25
CA ASN A 100 25.68 -0.37 -1.93
C ASN A 100 25.23 0.81 -1.04
N LEU A 101 24.34 1.70 -1.51
CA LEU A 101 23.76 2.80 -0.72
C LEU A 101 22.52 2.37 0.10
N PHE A 102 22.11 1.10 0.00
CA PHE A 102 20.89 0.56 0.62
C PHE A 102 21.07 -0.04 2.00
N HIS A 103 22.23 0.15 2.64
CA HIS A 103 22.41 -0.26 4.02
C HIS A 103 21.62 0.69 4.94
N CYS A 104 20.41 0.28 5.35
CA CYS A 104 19.64 0.93 6.40
C CYS A 104 20.38 0.71 7.72
N PRO A 105 21.02 1.73 8.32
CA PRO A 105 21.61 1.56 9.63
C PRO A 105 20.45 1.54 10.64
N GLU A 106 20.50 0.55 11.53
CA GLU A 106 19.52 0.23 12.59
C GLU A 106 18.45 -0.77 12.15
N GLU A 107 18.77 -2.06 12.38
CA GLU A 107 17.77 -3.11 12.56
C GLU A 107 16.75 -2.62 13.58
N ILE A 108 15.55 -2.27 13.12
CA ILE A 108 14.49 -1.91 14.04
C ILE A 108 14.10 -3.20 14.75
N PRO A 109 14.19 -3.27 16.09
CA PRO A 109 13.95 -4.51 16.81
C PRO A 109 12.58 -5.07 16.44
N ASP A 110 12.52 -6.39 16.33
CA ASP A 110 11.39 -7.23 15.89
C ASP A 110 10.22 -7.22 16.91
N PHE A 111 9.95 -6.06 17.51
CA PHE A 111 8.72 -5.82 18.23
C PHE A 111 7.59 -5.83 17.20
N ASP A 112 6.66 -6.77 17.35
CA ASP A 112 5.44 -6.86 16.54
C ASP A 112 4.80 -5.48 16.45
N TYR A 113 4.99 -4.81 15.32
CA TYR A 113 4.45 -3.49 15.09
C TYR A 113 2.95 -3.58 15.22
N ILE A 114 2.40 -2.75 16.11
CA ILE A 114 0.96 -2.68 16.24
C ILE A 114 0.40 -2.04 14.99
N GLU A 115 -0.46 -2.81 14.33
CA GLU A 115 -1.14 -2.51 13.06
C GLU A 115 -1.96 -1.20 13.10
N TRP A 116 -2.10 -0.62 14.29
CA TRP A 116 -2.72 0.65 14.60
C TRP A 116 -1.73 1.59 15.27
N SER A 117 -1.38 2.68 14.61
CA SER A 117 -0.37 3.62 15.13
C SER A 117 -0.79 5.08 14.99
N LEU A 118 -2.04 5.34 14.61
CA LEU A 118 -2.66 6.65 14.83
C LEU A 118 -3.80 6.50 15.83
N ILE A 119 -3.70 7.24 16.92
CA ILE A 119 -4.73 7.39 17.96
C ILE A 119 -5.05 8.88 18.03
N GLY A 120 -6.33 9.23 18.00
CA GLY A 120 -6.74 10.63 18.15
C GLY A 120 -8.14 10.93 17.64
N ASN A 121 -8.59 12.17 17.79
CA ASN A 121 -9.98 12.55 17.53
C ASN A 121 -10.28 12.91 16.07
N ASN A 122 -9.26 12.94 15.19
CA ASN A 122 -9.40 13.34 13.77
C ASN A 122 -9.15 12.18 12.79
N LEU A 123 -9.33 10.93 13.22
CA LEU A 123 -9.03 9.77 12.36
C LEU A 123 -10.09 9.50 11.30
N ILE A 124 -11.35 9.87 11.56
CA ILE A 124 -12.44 9.73 10.60
C ILE A 124 -12.15 10.59 9.35
N GLU A 125 -11.74 11.84 9.55
CA GLU A 125 -11.39 12.73 8.43
C GLU A 125 -10.13 12.26 7.69
N LYS A 126 -9.10 11.85 8.43
CA LYS A 126 -7.89 11.27 7.81
C LYS A 126 -8.20 10.02 6.99
N ARG A 127 -9.09 9.15 7.47
CA ARG A 127 -9.57 7.99 6.70
C ARG A 127 -10.15 8.42 5.36
N LYS A 128 -11.03 9.43 5.35
CA LYS A 128 -11.63 9.94 4.10
C LYS A 128 -10.55 10.41 3.13
N GLN A 129 -9.62 11.23 3.62
CA GLN A 129 -8.50 11.74 2.82
C GLN A 129 -7.61 10.63 2.25
N PHE A 130 -7.33 9.58 3.03
CA PHE A 130 -6.53 8.45 2.56
C PHE A 130 -7.27 7.63 1.51
N ARG A 131 -8.57 7.34 1.74
CA ARG A 131 -9.41 6.60 0.77
C ARG A 131 -9.56 7.36 -0.55
N GLU A 132 -9.73 8.68 -0.50
CA GLU A 132 -9.78 9.52 -1.70
C GLU A 132 -8.46 9.53 -2.49
N GLN A 133 -7.32 9.49 -1.81
CA GLN A 133 -6.01 9.49 -2.47
C GLN A 133 -5.67 8.14 -3.11
N ILE A 134 -6.10 7.02 -2.51
CA ILE A 134 -5.92 5.68 -3.11
C ILE A 134 -7.04 5.33 -4.11
N ASP A 135 -8.01 6.20 -4.37
CA ASP A 135 -9.08 5.95 -5.34
C ASP A 135 -8.62 6.02 -6.81
N LEU A 136 -7.32 6.25 -7.07
CA LEU A 136 -6.69 6.38 -8.40
C LEU A 136 -7.06 5.25 -9.38
N TYR A 137 -7.32 4.03 -8.88
CA TYR A 137 -7.62 2.87 -9.73
C TYR A 137 -9.07 2.40 -9.69
N LYS A 138 -9.98 3.13 -9.01
CA LYS A 138 -11.38 2.75 -8.83
C LYS A 138 -12.18 2.56 -10.12
N THR A 139 -11.70 3.13 -11.22
CA THR A 139 -12.36 3.10 -12.54
C THR A 139 -11.88 1.97 -13.44
N TYR A 140 -10.82 1.25 -13.07
CA TYR A 140 -10.26 0.20 -13.91
C TYR A 140 -10.92 -1.17 -13.63
N ASP A 141 -11.32 -1.86 -14.70
CA ASP A 141 -11.63 -3.28 -14.65
C ASP A 141 -10.33 -4.09 -14.40
N ASN A 142 -10.45 -5.28 -13.82
CA ASN A 142 -9.34 -6.20 -13.59
C ASN A 142 -8.52 -6.47 -14.85
N ARG A 143 -9.16 -6.43 -16.02
CA ARG A 143 -8.53 -6.64 -17.34
C ARG A 143 -7.72 -5.46 -17.86
N HIS A 144 -7.69 -4.35 -17.13
CA HIS A 144 -6.98 -3.15 -17.56
C HIS A 144 -5.46 -3.40 -17.49
N HIS A 145 -4.74 -3.07 -18.56
CA HIS A 145 -3.29 -3.32 -18.67
C HIS A 145 -2.48 -2.70 -17.52
N LEU A 146 -2.93 -1.59 -16.94
CA LEU A 146 -2.31 -1.00 -15.75
C LEU A 146 -2.33 -1.95 -14.56
N ILE A 147 -3.42 -2.69 -14.33
CA ILE A 147 -3.51 -3.66 -13.23
C ILE A 147 -2.43 -4.74 -13.39
N THR A 148 -2.29 -5.29 -14.60
CA THR A 148 -1.21 -6.23 -14.92
C THR A 148 0.18 -5.61 -14.68
N LYS A 149 0.40 -4.35 -15.08
CA LYS A 149 1.67 -3.65 -14.85
C LYS A 149 1.98 -3.51 -13.35
N LEU A 150 0.99 -3.13 -12.53
CA LEU A 150 1.15 -3.04 -11.07
C LEU A 150 1.48 -4.40 -10.46
N LEU A 151 0.83 -5.47 -10.92
CA LEU A 151 1.11 -6.83 -10.45
C LEU A 151 2.53 -7.29 -10.81
N VAL A 152 2.97 -6.99 -12.04
CA VAL A 152 4.35 -7.29 -12.47
C VAL A 152 5.36 -6.53 -11.60
N GLU A 153 5.10 -5.28 -11.27
CA GLU A 153 5.96 -4.50 -10.37
C GLU A 153 6.00 -5.10 -8.96
N ILE A 154 4.86 -5.50 -8.39
CA ILE A 154 4.80 -6.19 -7.09
C ILE A 154 5.61 -7.49 -7.14
N ILE A 155 5.48 -8.29 -8.19
CA ILE A 155 6.22 -9.56 -8.34
C ILE A 155 7.73 -9.28 -8.42
N GLN A 156 8.15 -8.44 -9.36
CA GLN A 156 9.56 -8.22 -9.64
C GLN A 156 10.28 -7.53 -8.50
N TYR A 157 9.69 -6.45 -7.96
CA TYR A 157 10.32 -5.67 -6.91
C TYR A 157 10.01 -6.23 -5.53
N TYR A 158 8.74 -6.25 -5.13
CA TYR A 158 8.42 -6.59 -3.75
C TYR A 158 8.75 -8.06 -3.44
N LEU A 159 8.27 -9.00 -4.26
CA LEU A 159 8.44 -10.42 -3.97
C LEU A 159 9.84 -10.94 -4.28
N ASN A 160 10.39 -10.63 -5.45
CA ASN A 160 11.63 -11.24 -5.95
C ASN A 160 12.91 -10.47 -5.57
N GLU A 161 12.82 -9.16 -5.33
CA GLU A 161 13.96 -8.32 -4.94
C GLU A 161 13.91 -8.07 -3.42
N TYR A 162 12.89 -7.37 -2.94
CA TYR A 162 12.83 -6.85 -1.58
C TYR A 162 12.70 -7.96 -0.52
N LEU A 163 11.73 -8.87 -0.66
CA LEU A 163 11.52 -9.92 0.35
C LEU A 163 12.74 -10.86 0.48
N ILE A 164 13.49 -11.08 -0.60
CA ILE A 164 14.66 -11.95 -0.57
C ILE A 164 15.86 -11.22 0.04
N GLN A 165 16.13 -9.99 -0.41
CA GLN A 165 17.32 -9.26 -0.02
C GLN A 165 17.21 -8.68 1.39
N GLU A 166 16.09 -8.03 1.69
CA GLU A 166 15.89 -7.27 2.93
C GLU A 166 15.18 -8.10 4.01
N GLU A 167 14.29 -9.00 3.62
CA GLU A 167 13.49 -9.83 4.56
C GLU A 167 13.96 -11.28 4.67
N HIS A 168 15.03 -11.61 3.95
CA HIS A 168 15.68 -12.92 3.98
C HIS A 168 14.74 -14.11 3.70
N PHE A 169 13.73 -13.91 2.86
CA PHE A 169 12.88 -14.99 2.38
C PHE A 169 13.73 -16.04 1.65
N SER A 170 13.41 -17.31 1.88
CA SER A 170 14.03 -18.35 1.07
C SER A 170 13.57 -18.21 -0.39
N GLN A 171 14.45 -18.59 -1.32
CA GLN A 171 14.15 -18.61 -2.75
C GLN A 171 12.90 -19.45 -3.06
N ASP A 172 12.66 -20.52 -2.30
CA ASP A 172 11.50 -21.39 -2.48
C ASP A 172 10.20 -20.73 -2.00
N GLU A 173 10.24 -19.95 -0.91
CA GLU A 173 9.08 -19.17 -0.45
C GLU A 173 8.74 -18.07 -1.45
N ALA A 174 9.73 -17.33 -1.94
CA ALA A 174 9.54 -16.27 -2.93
C ALA A 174 8.94 -16.83 -4.23
N LYS A 175 9.46 -17.95 -4.76
CA LYS A 175 8.91 -18.61 -5.95
C LYS A 175 7.47 -19.08 -5.78
N ARG A 176 7.09 -19.55 -4.59
CA ARG A 176 5.70 -19.93 -4.29
C ARG A 176 4.78 -18.72 -4.33
N LEU A 177 5.22 -17.59 -3.78
CA LEU A 177 4.46 -16.33 -3.84
C LEU A 177 4.36 -15.81 -5.27
N GLU A 178 5.48 -15.77 -6.00
CA GLU A 178 5.53 -15.40 -7.41
C GLU A 178 4.53 -16.22 -8.23
N PHE A 179 4.55 -17.55 -8.12
CA PHE A 179 3.60 -18.42 -8.82
C PHE A 179 2.14 -18.08 -8.52
N VAL A 180 1.81 -17.76 -7.26
CA VAL A 180 0.44 -17.38 -6.87
C VAL A 180 0.03 -16.06 -7.51
N PHE A 181 0.93 -15.07 -7.59
CA PHE A 181 0.68 -13.79 -8.24
C PHE A 181 0.67 -13.88 -9.77
N GLU A 182 1.46 -14.75 -10.38
CA GLU A 182 1.38 -15.06 -11.82
C GLU A 182 0.00 -15.62 -12.17
N LYS A 183 -0.54 -16.53 -11.35
CA LYS A 183 -1.92 -17.03 -11.52
C LYS A 183 -2.97 -15.92 -11.39
N ALA A 184 -2.70 -14.91 -10.56
CA ALA A 184 -3.55 -13.72 -10.46
C ALA A 184 -3.67 -12.99 -11.80
N ILE A 185 -2.55 -12.85 -12.52
CA ILE A 185 -2.49 -12.24 -13.85
C ILE A 185 -3.17 -13.16 -14.88
N GLU A 186 -2.84 -14.45 -14.90
CA GLU A 186 -3.41 -15.39 -15.89
C GLU A 186 -4.95 -15.48 -15.80
N GLU A 187 -5.49 -15.57 -14.59
CA GLU A 187 -6.94 -15.69 -14.35
C GLU A 187 -7.65 -14.34 -14.21
N GLN A 188 -6.92 -13.22 -14.21
CA GLN A 188 -7.46 -11.88 -14.00
C GLN A 188 -8.30 -11.77 -12.72
N ASN A 189 -7.83 -12.44 -11.66
CA ASN A 189 -8.53 -12.56 -10.38
C ASN A 189 -7.59 -12.29 -9.20
N TYR A 190 -7.19 -11.02 -9.08
CA TYR A 190 -6.26 -10.60 -8.05
C TYR A 190 -6.75 -10.89 -6.65
N LEU A 191 -8.02 -10.58 -6.33
CA LEU A 191 -8.58 -10.78 -5.00
C LEU A 191 -8.39 -12.23 -4.52
N LYS A 192 -8.79 -13.22 -5.32
CA LYS A 192 -8.65 -14.64 -4.97
C LYS A 192 -7.20 -15.03 -4.67
N TYR A 193 -6.27 -14.63 -5.54
CA TYR A 193 -4.88 -15.06 -5.45
C TYR A 193 -4.09 -14.29 -4.39
N PHE A 194 -4.42 -13.01 -4.16
CA PHE A 194 -3.89 -12.26 -3.04
C PHE A 194 -4.31 -12.90 -1.70
N ILE A 195 -5.59 -13.23 -1.53
CA ILE A 195 -6.07 -13.89 -0.30
C ILE A 195 -5.41 -15.26 -0.12
N LYS A 196 -5.22 -16.03 -1.19
CA LYS A 196 -4.45 -17.27 -1.11
C LYS A 196 -3.02 -17.03 -0.63
N ALA A 197 -2.31 -16.05 -1.19
CA ALA A 197 -0.96 -15.71 -0.76
C ALA A 197 -0.91 -15.25 0.71
N TYR A 198 -1.88 -14.42 1.10
CA TYR A 198 -2.02 -13.88 2.46
C TYR A 198 -2.27 -14.98 3.50
N THR A 199 -3.00 -16.03 3.14
CA THR A 199 -3.36 -17.13 4.05
C THR A 199 -2.44 -18.34 3.91
N LEU A 200 -1.34 -18.24 3.15
CA LEU A 200 -0.34 -19.31 3.10
C LEU A 200 0.31 -19.50 4.47
N THR A 201 0.67 -20.74 4.80
CA THR A 201 1.46 -21.09 5.99
C THR A 201 2.93 -20.67 5.82
N ASN A 202 3.19 -19.38 5.66
CA ASN A 202 4.52 -18.77 5.58
C ASN A 202 4.50 -17.38 6.27
N ASN A 203 5.62 -16.67 6.27
CA ASN A 203 5.75 -15.37 6.94
C ASN A 203 5.24 -14.17 6.11
N PHE A 204 4.64 -14.39 4.93
CA PHE A 204 4.28 -13.32 4.00
C PHE A 204 3.32 -12.31 4.63
N TYR A 205 2.22 -12.77 5.23
CA TYR A 205 1.22 -11.88 5.84
C TYR A 205 1.83 -11.04 6.96
N ARG A 206 2.71 -11.63 7.78
CA ARG A 206 3.38 -10.95 8.89
C ARG A 206 4.27 -9.82 8.37
N VAL A 207 5.10 -10.11 7.37
CA VAL A 207 6.02 -9.13 6.78
C VAL A 207 5.27 -8.04 6.01
N LEU A 208 4.24 -8.41 5.23
CA LEU A 208 3.38 -7.45 4.55
C LEU A 208 2.70 -6.51 5.54
N ASN A 209 2.08 -7.04 6.60
CA ASN A 209 1.41 -6.23 7.62
C ASN A 209 2.39 -5.32 8.36
N ARG A 210 3.61 -5.80 8.65
CA ARG A 210 4.68 -4.98 9.24
C ARG A 210 5.03 -3.79 8.35
N HIS A 211 5.24 -4.03 7.05
CA HIS A 211 5.57 -2.97 6.10
C HIS A 211 4.43 -1.97 5.92
N LEU A 212 3.18 -2.44 5.87
CA LEU A 212 2.01 -1.57 5.83
C LEU A 212 1.93 -0.70 7.10
N ALA A 213 2.11 -1.29 8.27
CA ALA A 213 2.06 -0.54 9.54
C ALA A 213 3.12 0.57 9.60
N LEU A 214 4.30 0.29 9.08
CA LEU A 214 5.45 1.18 9.06
C LEU A 214 5.35 2.29 8.02
N TYR A 215 5.08 1.93 6.77
CA TYR A 215 5.41 2.77 5.61
C TYR A 215 4.20 3.28 4.83
N ILE A 216 2.99 2.71 5.03
CA ILE A 216 1.86 3.07 4.16
C ILE A 216 1.46 4.55 4.27
N LEU A 217 1.67 5.16 5.45
CA LEU A 217 1.34 6.58 5.63
C LEU A 217 2.32 7.53 4.95
N ASP A 218 3.54 7.08 4.70
CA ASP A 218 4.58 7.89 4.03
C ASP A 218 4.18 8.22 2.59
N TYR A 219 3.26 7.44 1.99
CA TYR A 219 2.67 7.74 0.70
C TYR A 219 1.87 9.05 0.69
N PHE A 220 1.19 9.36 1.81
CA PHE A 220 0.34 10.54 1.92
C PHE A 220 1.09 11.78 2.42
N ASP A 221 2.35 11.64 2.85
CA ASP A 221 3.19 12.74 3.29
C ASP A 221 4.25 13.07 2.23
N THR A 222 3.92 14.02 1.35
CA THR A 222 4.80 14.48 0.27
C THR A 222 6.17 14.97 0.78
N SER A 223 6.24 15.47 2.02
CA SER A 223 7.48 16.00 2.59
C SER A 223 8.45 14.89 2.97
N LEU A 224 7.95 13.80 3.55
CA LEU A 224 8.74 12.61 3.88
C LEU A 224 9.08 11.81 2.62
N TYR A 225 8.13 11.74 1.69
CA TYR A 225 8.26 11.04 0.41
C TYR A 225 9.48 11.49 -0.42
N SER A 226 9.85 12.77 -0.30
CA SER A 226 11.01 13.34 -1.00
C SER A 226 12.34 13.11 -0.28
N SER A 227 12.31 12.70 1.00
CA SER A 227 13.49 12.61 1.88
C SER A 227 14.08 11.21 2.03
N SER A 228 13.33 10.16 1.66
CA SER A 228 13.80 8.76 1.68
C SER A 228 13.52 8.05 0.34
N PRO A 229 14.27 8.39 -0.73
CA PRO A 229 14.06 7.82 -2.07
C PRO A 229 14.18 6.29 -2.09
N THR A 230 14.98 5.72 -1.20
CA THR A 230 15.26 4.28 -1.14
C THR A 230 14.02 3.44 -0.81
N LYS A 231 13.02 4.00 -0.12
CA LYS A 231 11.76 3.30 0.22
C LYS A 231 10.61 3.60 -0.73
N TYR A 232 10.82 4.47 -1.72
CA TYR A 232 9.77 4.89 -2.67
C TYR A 232 9.11 3.71 -3.39
N ARG A 233 9.91 2.78 -3.94
CA ARG A 233 9.39 1.62 -4.67
C ARG A 233 8.59 0.69 -3.76
N LEU A 234 9.05 0.49 -2.52
CA LEU A 234 8.35 -0.29 -1.51
C LEU A 234 6.99 0.35 -1.17
N ILE A 235 6.99 1.63 -0.84
CA ILE A 235 5.77 2.38 -0.50
C ILE A 235 4.75 2.28 -1.63
N ASN A 236 5.17 2.47 -2.89
CA ASN A 236 4.27 2.33 -4.04
C ASN A 236 3.72 0.91 -4.19
N CYS A 237 4.56 -0.13 -4.05
CA CYS A 237 4.09 -1.52 -4.08
C CYS A 237 3.04 -1.79 -2.99
N LEU A 238 3.26 -1.31 -1.77
CA LEU A 238 2.31 -1.45 -0.67
C LEU A 238 0.97 -0.76 -0.98
N VAL A 239 1.02 0.46 -1.52
CA VAL A 239 -0.19 1.19 -1.94
C VAL A 239 -0.90 0.48 -3.08
N HIS A 240 -0.17 -0.07 -4.05
CA HIS A 240 -0.75 -0.86 -5.13
C HIS A 240 -1.48 -2.09 -4.58
N ILE A 241 -0.86 -2.84 -3.66
CA ILE A 241 -1.51 -4.00 -3.00
C ILE A 241 -2.82 -3.58 -2.33
N VAL A 242 -2.79 -2.54 -1.50
CA VAL A 242 -3.99 -2.06 -0.80
C VAL A 242 -5.06 -1.59 -1.79
N THR A 243 -4.67 -0.81 -2.78
CA THR A 243 -5.61 -0.22 -3.73
C THR A 243 -6.26 -1.26 -4.61
N LEU A 244 -5.48 -2.20 -5.14
CA LEU A 244 -5.98 -3.30 -5.96
C LEU A 244 -7.00 -4.15 -5.19
N LEU A 245 -6.82 -4.34 -3.89
CA LEU A 245 -7.77 -5.08 -3.07
C LEU A 245 -9.03 -4.25 -2.76
N VAL A 246 -8.87 -3.04 -2.20
CA VAL A 246 -9.97 -2.17 -1.76
C VAL A 246 -10.91 -1.78 -2.90
N ASN A 247 -10.36 -1.60 -4.11
CA ASN A 247 -11.09 -1.23 -5.30
C ASN A 247 -11.44 -2.41 -6.21
N HIS A 248 -11.21 -3.65 -5.79
CA HIS A 248 -11.52 -4.81 -6.60
C HIS A 248 -13.04 -4.86 -6.93
N PRO A 249 -13.44 -5.09 -8.20
CA PRO A 249 -14.85 -5.01 -8.61
C PRO A 249 -15.74 -6.02 -7.87
N ASP A 250 -15.18 -7.18 -7.54
CA ASP A 250 -15.87 -8.24 -6.82
C ASP A 250 -15.80 -8.14 -5.29
N ILE A 251 -15.12 -7.14 -4.72
CA ILE A 251 -14.93 -7.03 -3.26
C ILE A 251 -16.27 -7.03 -2.50
N ASN A 252 -17.30 -6.43 -3.10
CA ASN A 252 -18.63 -6.33 -2.49
C ASN A 252 -19.30 -7.71 -2.32
N LYS A 253 -18.92 -8.72 -3.12
CA LYS A 253 -19.45 -10.09 -2.98
C LYS A 253 -19.02 -10.75 -1.66
N TYR A 254 -17.92 -10.28 -1.09
CA TYR A 254 -17.32 -10.81 0.12
C TYR A 254 -17.52 -9.88 1.32
N THR A 255 -18.33 -8.82 1.22
CA THR A 255 -18.48 -7.88 2.34
C THR A 255 -19.01 -8.59 3.58
N TYR A 256 -18.32 -8.41 4.70
CA TYR A 256 -18.76 -8.88 6.01
C TYR A 256 -19.23 -7.70 6.86
N ARG A 257 -20.33 -7.91 7.58
CA ARG A 257 -20.85 -7.01 8.61
C ARG A 257 -21.24 -7.84 9.81
N GLY A 258 -20.75 -7.47 10.99
CA GLY A 258 -21.02 -8.20 12.20
C GLY A 258 -19.85 -8.14 13.17
N ILE A 259 -19.84 -9.11 14.09
CA ILE A 259 -18.82 -9.22 15.12
C ILE A 259 -17.73 -10.18 14.63
N THR A 260 -16.48 -9.83 14.86
CA THR A 260 -15.31 -10.71 14.71
C THR A 260 -14.34 -10.53 15.86
N TYR A 261 -13.46 -11.50 16.04
CA TYR A 261 -12.55 -11.60 17.17
C TYR A 261 -11.11 -11.73 16.70
N ARG A 262 -10.18 -11.16 17.47
CA ARG A 262 -8.75 -11.33 17.27
C ARG A 262 -8.04 -11.45 18.60
N GLY A 263 -7.33 -12.55 18.81
CA GLY A 263 -6.40 -12.68 19.91
C GLY A 263 -5.01 -12.16 19.55
N LEU A 264 -4.37 -11.47 20.47
CA LEU A 264 -2.95 -11.16 20.40
C LEU A 264 -2.35 -10.93 21.79
N SER A 265 -1.02 -10.98 21.85
CA SER A 265 -0.25 -10.50 22.98
C SER A 265 0.30 -9.11 22.66
N MET A 266 0.21 -8.16 23.59
CA MET A 266 0.77 -6.81 23.40
C MET A 266 1.52 -6.33 24.64
N THR A 267 2.33 -5.27 24.49
CA THR A 267 3.02 -4.65 25.62
C THR A 267 2.07 -3.83 26.49
N GLU A 268 2.43 -3.57 27.74
CA GLU A 268 1.69 -2.66 28.62
C GLU A 268 1.57 -1.24 28.02
N ASN A 269 2.59 -0.77 27.30
CA ASN A 269 2.56 0.55 26.67
C ASN A 269 1.49 0.62 25.58
N ASP A 270 1.42 -0.43 24.78
CA ASP A 270 0.44 -0.56 23.72
C ASP A 270 -0.97 -0.73 24.24
N PHE A 271 -1.13 -1.53 25.28
CA PHE A 271 -2.41 -1.77 25.91
C PHE A 271 -3.04 -0.48 26.49
N LYS A 272 -2.21 0.44 27.01
CA LYS A 272 -2.67 1.75 27.50
C LYS A 272 -3.31 2.62 26.42
N ASN A 273 -2.97 2.40 25.15
CA ASN A 273 -3.53 3.16 24.04
C ASN A 273 -5.02 2.84 23.81
N TYR A 274 -5.50 1.68 24.26
CA TYR A 274 -6.90 1.27 24.17
C TYR A 274 -7.72 1.86 25.34
N THR A 275 -7.75 3.19 25.42
CA THR A 275 -8.60 3.92 26.37
C THR A 275 -9.99 4.12 25.79
N ILE A 276 -11.04 3.94 26.60
CA ILE A 276 -12.43 4.13 26.18
C ILE A 276 -12.61 5.53 25.57
N GLY A 277 -13.26 5.58 24.40
CA GLY A 277 -13.49 6.80 23.62
C GLY A 277 -12.38 7.10 22.59
N ASN A 278 -11.19 6.50 22.72
CA ASN A 278 -10.14 6.66 21.71
C ASN A 278 -10.56 6.04 20.38
N HIS A 279 -10.09 6.66 19.30
CA HIS A 279 -10.21 6.13 17.95
C HIS A 279 -8.88 5.50 17.53
N ILE A 280 -8.98 4.45 16.74
CA ILE A 280 -7.89 3.61 16.27
C ILE A 280 -8.04 3.46 14.76
N LEU A 281 -6.99 3.78 14.00
CA LEU A 281 -6.93 3.60 12.54
C LEU A 281 -6.00 2.44 12.21
N ASN A 282 -6.45 1.42 11.47
CA ASN A 282 -5.50 0.43 10.93
C ASN A 282 -4.78 0.99 9.74
N ARG A 283 -3.50 0.66 9.69
CA ARG A 283 -2.65 0.87 8.53
C ARG A 283 -2.48 -0.41 7.71
N ALA A 284 -2.58 -1.57 8.35
CA ALA A 284 -2.41 -2.88 7.74
C ALA A 284 -3.73 -3.66 7.62
N PHE A 285 -3.66 -4.81 6.95
CA PHE A 285 -4.74 -5.79 6.99
C PHE A 285 -4.83 -6.40 8.38
N VAL A 286 -6.05 -6.61 8.87
CA VAL A 286 -6.27 -7.14 10.21
C VAL A 286 -7.08 -8.41 10.08
N SER A 287 -6.40 -9.53 10.25
CA SER A 287 -7.02 -10.85 10.28
C SER A 287 -7.81 -11.02 11.57
N THR A 288 -9.05 -11.48 11.45
CA THR A 288 -9.99 -11.75 12.54
C THR A 288 -10.77 -13.02 12.24
N SER A 289 -11.35 -13.67 13.25
CA SER A 289 -12.21 -14.85 13.08
C SER A 289 -13.65 -14.52 13.48
N LYS A 290 -14.63 -15.16 12.82
CA LYS A 290 -16.03 -15.17 13.27
C LYS A 290 -16.17 -15.98 14.56
N ASP A 291 -15.33 -17.01 14.74
CA ASP A 291 -15.30 -17.86 15.93
C ASP A 291 -14.38 -17.26 17.00
N ARG A 292 -14.98 -16.90 18.13
CA ARG A 292 -14.27 -16.40 19.32
C ARG A 292 -13.22 -17.39 19.82
N SER A 293 -13.53 -18.69 19.81
CA SER A 293 -12.64 -19.72 20.35
C SER A 293 -11.34 -19.83 19.55
N ILE A 294 -11.41 -19.64 18.23
CA ILE A 294 -10.25 -19.59 17.34
C ILE A 294 -9.39 -18.38 17.68
N ALA A 295 -10.00 -17.20 17.79
CA ALA A 295 -9.29 -15.98 18.15
C ALA A 295 -8.59 -16.07 19.51
N GLU A 296 -9.22 -16.70 20.51
CA GLU A 296 -8.63 -16.90 21.85
C GLU A 296 -7.33 -17.73 21.81
N LEU A 297 -7.15 -18.64 20.84
CA LEU A 297 -5.89 -19.39 20.66
C LEU A 297 -4.70 -18.47 20.38
N PHE A 298 -4.94 -17.35 19.71
CA PHE A 298 -3.92 -16.35 19.36
C PHE A 298 -3.65 -15.34 20.49
N ALA A 299 -4.50 -15.29 21.52
CA ALA A 299 -4.36 -14.36 22.65
C ALA A 299 -3.29 -14.78 23.68
N GLY A 300 -2.37 -15.67 23.32
CA GLY A 300 -1.22 -15.99 24.17
C GLY A 300 -1.33 -17.29 24.97
N ASN A 301 -1.80 -18.39 24.36
CA ASN A 301 -1.58 -19.75 24.85
C ASN A 301 -0.09 -20.19 24.83
N GLY A 302 0.84 -19.31 24.42
CA GLY A 302 2.29 -19.53 24.44
C GLY A 302 2.93 -19.19 25.80
N THR A 303 4.25 -19.37 25.89
CA THR A 303 5.07 -18.96 27.04
C THR A 303 5.01 -17.45 27.23
N GLN A 304 4.02 -16.97 27.98
CA GLN A 304 3.92 -15.56 28.35
C GLN A 304 5.18 -15.16 29.10
N THR A 305 5.93 -14.23 28.53
CA THR A 305 6.89 -13.48 29.33
C THR A 305 6.10 -12.57 30.26
N SER A 306 6.65 -12.25 31.44
CA SER A 306 6.01 -11.37 32.41
C SER A 306 5.74 -9.93 31.90
N ALA A 307 6.07 -9.63 30.65
CA ALA A 307 5.96 -8.31 30.03
C ALA A 307 4.81 -8.21 28.99
N GLN A 308 4.12 -9.30 28.68
CA GLN A 308 3.06 -9.33 27.68
C GLN A 308 1.68 -9.49 28.31
N ILE A 309 0.69 -8.83 27.70
CA ILE A 309 -0.71 -8.85 28.11
C ILE A 309 -1.51 -9.57 27.03
N SER A 310 -2.26 -10.58 27.46
CA SER A 310 -3.22 -11.29 26.62
C SER A 310 -4.45 -10.45 26.37
N VAL A 311 -4.75 -10.21 25.09
CA VAL A 311 -5.88 -9.38 24.69
C VAL A 311 -6.72 -10.10 23.63
N LEU A 312 -8.03 -10.03 23.80
CA LEU A 312 -9.03 -10.38 22.80
C LEU A 312 -9.71 -9.10 22.31
N LEU A 313 -9.47 -8.73 21.06
CA LEU A 313 -10.14 -7.61 20.41
C LEU A 313 -11.44 -8.11 19.78
N LYS A 314 -12.55 -7.43 20.09
CA LYS A 314 -13.88 -7.71 19.53
C LYS A 314 -14.29 -6.55 18.62
N TYR A 315 -14.25 -6.79 17.32
CA TYR A 315 -14.59 -5.80 16.31
C TYR A 315 -16.06 -5.88 15.94
N THR A 316 -16.74 -4.73 15.89
CA THR A 316 -18.09 -4.60 15.32
C THR A 316 -17.99 -3.79 14.03
N THR A 317 -18.21 -4.47 12.90
CA THR A 317 -18.20 -3.88 11.55
C THR A 317 -19.61 -3.66 11.05
N LYS A 318 -19.87 -2.47 10.50
CA LYS A 318 -21.20 -1.97 10.10
C LYS A 318 -21.25 -1.58 8.64
N GLN A 319 -20.18 -1.01 8.10
CA GLN A 319 -20.14 -0.46 6.75
C GLN A 319 -19.76 -1.51 5.69
N ASN A 320 -20.08 -1.20 4.43
CA ASN A 320 -19.52 -1.95 3.30
C ASN A 320 -18.05 -1.63 3.13
N LYS A 321 -17.27 -2.60 2.63
CA LYS A 321 -15.84 -2.43 2.30
C LYS A 321 -14.92 -2.12 3.47
N THR A 322 -15.35 -2.37 4.69
CA THR A 322 -14.47 -2.33 5.88
C THR A 322 -13.88 -3.70 6.15
N ALA A 323 -14.70 -4.74 6.05
CA ALA A 323 -14.28 -6.11 6.24
C ALA A 323 -14.79 -7.00 5.11
N ILE A 324 -14.00 -8.01 4.77
CA ILE A 324 -14.36 -9.04 3.81
C ILE A 324 -14.25 -10.43 4.43
N ASP A 325 -15.28 -11.24 4.19
CA ASP A 325 -15.30 -12.67 4.49
C ASP A 325 -14.39 -13.40 3.50
N ILE A 326 -13.26 -13.88 4.00
CA ILE A 326 -12.23 -14.51 3.17
C ILE A 326 -12.17 -16.02 3.36
N GLU A 327 -13.00 -16.59 4.24
CA GLU A 327 -13.20 -18.04 4.41
C GLU A 327 -13.31 -18.79 3.05
N PRO A 328 -14.15 -18.37 2.07
CA PRO A 328 -14.27 -19.11 0.81
C PRO A 328 -13.02 -19.02 -0.09
N LEU A 329 -12.10 -18.10 0.19
CA LEU A 329 -10.90 -17.84 -0.62
C LEU A 329 -9.61 -18.29 0.09
N SER A 330 -9.64 -18.42 1.41
CA SER A 330 -8.52 -18.78 2.27
C SER A 330 -8.02 -20.20 1.97
N THR A 331 -6.72 -20.42 2.21
CA THR A 331 -6.17 -21.77 2.21
C THR A 331 -6.46 -22.54 3.51
N ILE A 332 -6.93 -21.85 4.55
CA ILE A 332 -7.28 -22.38 5.87
C ILE A 332 -8.74 -21.98 6.19
N GLN A 333 -9.69 -22.77 5.70
CA GLN A 333 -11.12 -22.44 5.81
C GLN A 333 -11.65 -22.55 7.25
N ASP A 334 -11.06 -23.44 8.05
CA ASP A 334 -11.49 -23.71 9.43
C ASP A 334 -11.32 -22.49 10.36
N GLU A 335 -10.54 -21.47 9.96
CA GLU A 335 -10.36 -20.25 10.76
C GLU A 335 -11.55 -19.28 10.70
N GLU A 336 -12.52 -19.51 9.82
CA GLU A 336 -13.67 -18.63 9.58
C GLU A 336 -13.23 -17.16 9.40
N GLU A 337 -12.14 -16.97 8.65
CA GLU A 337 -11.39 -15.73 8.64
C GLU A 337 -12.14 -14.59 7.94
N VAL A 338 -12.12 -13.42 8.59
CA VAL A 338 -12.59 -12.13 8.08
C VAL A 338 -11.44 -11.14 8.11
N LEU A 339 -11.15 -10.55 6.97
CA LEU A 339 -10.07 -9.59 6.81
C LEU A 339 -10.62 -8.16 6.88
N ILE A 340 -10.22 -7.42 7.91
CA ILE A 340 -10.50 -5.98 7.99
C ILE A 340 -9.45 -5.24 7.15
N LEU A 341 -9.93 -4.41 6.23
CA LEU A 341 -9.12 -3.70 5.24
C LEU A 341 -8.46 -2.45 5.86
N PRO A 342 -7.26 -2.05 5.38
CA PRO A 342 -6.56 -0.83 5.79
C PRO A 342 -7.44 0.41 5.78
N PHE A 343 -7.05 1.38 6.62
CA PHE A 343 -7.71 2.67 6.78
C PHE A 343 -9.15 2.59 7.30
N SER A 344 -9.48 1.54 8.03
CA SER A 344 -10.71 1.44 8.82
C SER A 344 -10.51 2.09 10.19
N VAL A 345 -11.55 2.73 10.71
CA VAL A 345 -11.48 3.46 11.99
C VAL A 345 -12.44 2.82 12.97
N PHE A 346 -11.94 2.48 14.15
CA PHE A 346 -12.69 1.90 15.24
C PHE A 346 -12.56 2.76 16.49
N GLN A 347 -13.64 2.86 17.26
CA GLN A 347 -13.64 3.50 18.57
C GLN A 347 -13.64 2.43 19.66
N VAL A 348 -12.79 2.61 20.68
CA VAL A 348 -12.80 1.78 21.88
C VAL A 348 -14.06 2.10 22.68
N LYS A 349 -14.96 1.12 22.82
CA LYS A 349 -16.22 1.28 23.55
C LYS A 349 -16.14 0.75 24.96
N ASP A 350 -15.46 -0.37 25.15
CA ASP A 350 -15.33 -1.02 26.44
C ASP A 350 -13.99 -1.74 26.58
N ARG A 351 -13.60 -1.99 27.82
CA ARG A 351 -12.43 -2.77 28.20
C ARG A 351 -12.76 -3.59 29.44
N ILE A 352 -12.86 -4.91 29.26
CA ILE A 352 -13.30 -5.86 30.28
C ILE A 352 -12.13 -6.75 30.67
N GLU A 353 -11.86 -6.85 31.97
CA GLU A 353 -10.88 -7.80 32.50
C GLU A 353 -11.58 -9.13 32.83
N ASN A 354 -11.36 -10.14 31.99
CA ASN A 354 -11.87 -11.49 32.25
C ASN A 354 -10.83 -12.24 33.11
N SER A 355 -10.95 -12.06 34.42
CA SER A 355 -10.20 -12.88 35.38
C SER A 355 -10.84 -14.27 35.44
N SER A 356 -10.30 -15.20 34.64
CA SER A 356 -10.52 -16.63 34.91
C SER A 356 -9.79 -16.98 36.22
N ASN A 357 -10.31 -17.96 36.97
CA ASN A 357 -9.85 -18.41 38.30
C ASN A 357 -8.37 -18.14 38.61
N MET A 358 -8.06 -17.78 39.87
CA MET A 358 -6.77 -17.27 40.42
C MET A 358 -5.41 -17.80 39.89
N SER A 359 -5.39 -18.86 39.09
CA SER A 359 -4.21 -19.49 38.50
C SER A 359 -3.94 -19.14 37.03
N SER A 360 -4.88 -18.51 36.32
CA SER A 360 -4.71 -18.19 34.89
C SER A 360 -4.37 -16.71 34.67
N PRO A 361 -3.52 -16.38 33.68
CA PRO A 361 -3.27 -15.00 33.31
C PRO A 361 -4.58 -14.32 32.89
N ALA A 362 -4.73 -13.04 33.24
CA ALA A 362 -5.92 -12.27 32.89
C ALA A 362 -6.00 -12.09 31.37
N LEU A 363 -7.17 -12.38 30.80
CA LEU A 363 -7.48 -12.05 29.41
C LEU A 363 -8.29 -10.77 29.40
N TYR A 364 -7.80 -9.74 28.70
CA TYR A 364 -8.54 -8.50 28.54
C TYR A 364 -9.33 -8.52 27.23
N GLU A 365 -10.63 -8.28 27.31
CA GLU A 365 -11.48 -8.08 26.14
C GLU A 365 -11.63 -6.59 25.86
N ILE A 366 -11.41 -6.17 24.61
CA ILE A 366 -11.54 -4.78 24.19
C ILE A 366 -12.57 -4.70 23.07
N ASP A 367 -13.65 -3.97 23.31
CA ASP A 367 -14.72 -3.78 22.35
C ASP A 367 -14.40 -2.59 21.43
N LEU A 368 -14.30 -2.87 20.13
CA LEU A 368 -13.98 -1.92 19.08
C LEU A 368 -15.19 -1.80 18.13
N GLU A 369 -15.78 -0.60 18.05
CA GLU A 369 -16.91 -0.35 17.16
C GLU A 369 -16.48 0.51 15.98
N GLU A 370 -16.82 0.09 14.77
CA GLU A 370 -16.53 0.86 13.55
C GLU A 370 -17.19 2.24 13.61
N CYS A 371 -16.41 3.25 13.21
CA CYS A 371 -16.88 4.62 13.07
C CYS A 371 -17.55 4.84 11.71
N GLU A 372 -18.78 5.34 11.74
CA GLU A 372 -19.55 5.65 10.54
C GLU A 372 -19.09 6.97 9.90
N ASP A 373 -19.21 7.07 8.57
CA ASP A 373 -19.04 8.33 7.86
C ASP A 373 -20.30 9.18 8.04
N ASP A 374 -20.14 10.46 8.40
CA ASP A 374 -21.24 11.40 8.65
C ASP A 374 -22.24 11.55 7.48
N GLU A 375 -21.89 11.08 6.27
CA GLU A 375 -22.71 11.20 5.06
C GLU A 375 -23.96 10.28 5.07
N GLU A 376 -23.91 9.11 5.71
CA GLU A 376 -25.10 8.24 5.82
C GLU A 376 -26.16 8.86 6.75
N THR A 377 -25.72 9.62 7.76
CA THR A 377 -26.61 10.29 8.71
C THR A 377 -27.42 11.41 8.07
N ASN A 378 -26.87 12.08 7.05
CA ASN A 378 -27.54 13.17 6.33
C ASN A 378 -28.53 12.65 5.28
N ASN A 379 -28.21 11.56 4.58
CA ASN A 379 -29.15 10.95 3.61
C ASN A 379 -30.36 10.30 4.29
N THR A 380 -30.19 9.78 5.51
CA THR A 380 -31.30 9.19 6.27
C THR A 380 -32.25 10.26 6.82
N LYS A 381 -31.73 11.41 7.28
CA LYS A 381 -32.55 12.56 7.69
C LYS A 381 -33.29 13.24 6.53
N ASN A 382 -32.69 13.27 5.34
CA ASN A 382 -33.36 13.83 4.17
C ASN A 382 -34.49 12.92 3.68
N LYS A 383 -34.36 11.59 3.77
CA LYS A 383 -35.47 10.67 3.45
C LYS A 383 -36.64 10.74 4.45
N SER A 384 -36.41 11.03 5.73
CA SER A 384 -37.50 11.20 6.71
C SER A 384 -38.30 12.48 6.52
N THR A 385 -37.73 13.51 5.88
CA THR A 385 -38.40 14.82 5.69
C THR A 385 -39.33 14.85 4.46
N TYR A 386 -39.22 13.87 3.54
CA TYR A 386 -40.10 13.74 2.37
C TYR A 386 -41.29 12.78 2.58
N GLN A 387 -41.48 12.27 3.79
CA GLN A 387 -42.61 11.39 4.15
C GLN A 387 -43.54 11.99 5.23
N SER A 388 -43.39 13.27 5.56
CA SER A 388 -44.25 13.99 6.52
C SER A 388 -45.08 15.08 5.85
#